data_AF-A0EB36-F1
#
_entry.id   AF-A0EB36-F1
#
_cell.length_a   1.000
_cell.length_b   1.000
_cell.length_c   1.000
_cell.angle_alpha   90.00
_cell.angle_beta   90.00
_cell.angle_gamma   90.00
#
_symmetry.space_group_name_H-M   'P 1'
#
loop_
_entity.id
_entity.type
_entity.pdbx_description
1 polymer ?
#
loop_
_entity_poly.entity_id
_entity_poly.type
_entity_poly.pdbx_seq_one_letter_code
_entity_poly.pdbx_strand_id
1 'polypeptide(L)'
;MIALLLLLGVQGQYLPTSTGCLGTDYLYKIQDLSFCFTCQKGCKSCCDPQLCNECEDRYRFNSTTSTCIRCPVNCEVCEPDGLFSKCSKCETGYIKQEDGSCKKCGDDCVSCSLADYCSQCADAFYVEKGICKDCPYGCKSCTQVEESLFVCDTCIDRYYLVGEQCTKCPTGCLKCDDDFTCTSCEDAYVLKETKLCEFCTPNCKKCSENTCTDCQTGYVLTTDNQCLGCPDINCESCHQDDRTKCTKCASKFYLLNQTCIACDINCKQCDTPGHCVECKPGYFIKNGVCTANSIKNCQVQNETACTTCESGYYIKNGACSPCGDNCLQCSGPSFCNQCATAYFFNGFSCQGCGTGCERCVDSNICLKCTYGFYISKGVCERCIDGVCQCSIKENIVENQSHQIIVLMLLLLLILS
;
A
#
# COMPACT_ATOMS: atom_id res chain seq x y z
N MET A 1 0.23 -34.31 14.71
CA MET A 1 0.39 -32.99 14.05
C MET A 1 1.59 -32.21 14.57
N ILE A 2 1.67 -31.87 15.86
CA ILE A 2 2.78 -31.05 16.42
C ILE A 2 4.17 -31.65 16.17
N ALA A 3 4.33 -32.97 16.34
CA ALA A 3 5.60 -33.66 16.07
C ALA A 3 5.97 -33.72 14.58
N LEU A 4 5.00 -33.63 13.66
CA LEU A 4 5.22 -33.62 12.22
C LEU A 4 5.61 -32.21 11.72
N LEU A 5 5.04 -31.17 12.33
CA LEU A 5 5.31 -29.76 12.02
C LEU A 5 6.69 -29.29 12.51
N LEU A 6 7.19 -29.84 13.62
CA LEU A 6 8.55 -29.58 14.13
C LEU A 6 9.65 -30.16 13.24
N LEU A 7 9.37 -31.26 12.51
CA LEU A 7 10.29 -31.86 11.54
C LEU A 7 10.43 -31.03 10.24
N LEU A 8 9.50 -30.10 9.97
CA LEU A 8 9.44 -29.26 8.76
C LEU A 8 9.98 -27.83 8.97
N GLY A 9 10.52 -27.51 10.15
CA GLY A 9 11.23 -26.24 10.37
C GLY A 9 10.35 -24.98 10.50
N VAL A 10 9.03 -25.12 10.72
CA VAL A 10 8.12 -23.99 10.85
C VAL A 10 8.29 -23.32 12.23
N GLN A 11 8.79 -22.07 12.27
CA GLN A 11 8.96 -21.30 13.51
C GLN A 11 7.63 -20.64 13.93
N GLY A 12 6.96 -21.19 14.94
CA GLY A 12 5.80 -20.55 15.59
C GLY A 12 6.21 -19.68 16.78
N GLN A 13 5.51 -18.56 17.00
CA GLN A 13 5.66 -17.74 18.22
C GLN A 13 4.53 -18.03 19.21
N TYR A 14 4.87 -18.17 20.49
CA TYR A 14 3.90 -18.35 21.59
C TYR A 14 3.35 -16.98 22.03
N LEU A 15 2.03 -16.84 22.20
CA LEU A 15 1.42 -15.63 22.75
C LEU A 15 0.60 -15.92 24.02
N PRO A 16 0.74 -15.10 25.07
CA PRO A 16 -0.21 -15.03 26.17
C PRO A 16 -1.37 -14.09 25.77
N THR A 17 -2.61 -14.56 25.89
CA THR A 17 -3.91 -13.84 25.77
C THR A 17 -4.66 -13.87 24.44
N SER A 18 -5.99 -13.70 24.55
CA SER A 18 -7.06 -14.27 23.72
C SER A 18 -7.45 -13.51 22.45
N THR A 19 -6.80 -12.39 22.13
CA THR A 19 -7.23 -11.45 21.08
C THR A 19 -6.26 -11.41 19.90
N GLY A 20 -6.51 -12.27 18.92
CA GLY A 20 -5.96 -12.17 17.56
C GLY A 20 -4.44 -12.29 17.42
N CYS A 21 -4.00 -12.55 16.20
CA CYS A 21 -2.59 -12.61 15.86
C CYS A 21 -2.16 -11.23 15.33
N LEU A 22 -1.26 -10.52 16.03
CA LEU A 22 -0.79 -9.18 15.67
C LEU A 22 0.62 -9.23 15.07
N GLY A 23 0.76 -8.85 13.80
CA GLY A 23 2.03 -8.77 13.05
C GLY A 23 1.81 -8.23 11.63
N THR A 24 2.89 -7.73 10.99
CA THR A 24 2.88 -7.29 9.58
C THR A 24 2.88 -8.45 8.58
N ASP A 25 3.14 -9.66 9.07
CA ASP A 25 3.00 -10.91 8.34
C ASP A 25 1.62 -11.51 8.68
N TYR A 26 0.83 -11.90 7.68
CA TYR A 26 -0.53 -12.41 7.87
C TYR A 26 -0.51 -13.69 8.72
N LEU A 27 -1.37 -13.82 9.73
CA LEU A 27 -1.28 -14.88 10.76
C LEU A 27 -2.56 -15.73 10.85
N TYR A 28 -2.42 -17.05 11.04
CA TYR A 28 -3.49 -18.02 11.25
C TYR A 28 -3.57 -18.49 12.72
N LYS A 29 -4.79 -18.61 13.26
CA LYS A 29 -5.11 -19.04 14.64
C LYS A 29 -5.89 -20.36 14.63
N ILE A 30 -5.35 -21.41 15.24
CA ILE A 30 -6.09 -22.68 15.48
C ILE A 30 -7.02 -22.49 16.69
N GLN A 31 -8.29 -22.93 16.59
CA GLN A 31 -9.31 -22.63 17.61
C GLN A 31 -9.12 -23.34 18.97
N ASP A 32 -8.26 -24.37 19.07
CA ASP A 32 -8.03 -25.12 20.32
C ASP A 32 -6.72 -24.78 21.05
N LEU A 33 -5.84 -23.96 20.48
CA LEU A 33 -4.51 -23.66 21.03
C LEU A 33 -4.16 -22.18 20.79
N SER A 34 -3.72 -21.47 21.83
CA SER A 34 -3.34 -20.03 21.82
C SER A 34 -2.06 -19.73 21.02
N PHE A 35 -1.96 -20.22 19.79
CA PHE A 35 -0.80 -20.05 18.91
C PHE A 35 -1.20 -19.38 17.61
N CYS A 36 -0.32 -18.50 17.14
CA CYS A 36 -0.42 -17.78 15.89
C CYS A 36 0.75 -18.17 15.00
N PHE A 37 0.44 -18.59 13.79
CA PHE A 37 1.44 -18.97 12.80
C PHE A 37 1.39 -17.99 11.64
N THR A 38 2.54 -17.60 11.12
CA THR A 38 2.57 -16.79 9.89
C THR A 38 2.10 -17.65 8.72
N CYS A 39 1.30 -17.04 7.85
CA CYS A 39 0.96 -17.62 6.58
C CYS A 39 2.24 -17.84 5.76
N GLN A 40 2.22 -18.87 4.90
CA GLN A 40 3.27 -19.03 3.91
C GLN A 40 3.48 -17.73 3.10
N LYS A 41 4.72 -17.50 2.67
CA LYS A 41 5.12 -16.28 1.95
C LYS A 41 4.25 -16.03 0.71
N GLY A 42 3.84 -14.77 0.51
CA GLY A 42 2.99 -14.35 -0.62
C GLY A 42 1.51 -14.60 -0.43
N CYS A 43 1.12 -15.05 0.76
CA CYS A 43 -0.25 -15.24 1.17
C CYS A 43 -0.74 -14.03 1.95
N LYS A 44 -1.71 -13.30 1.40
CA LYS A 44 -2.38 -12.17 2.02
C LYS A 44 -3.38 -12.60 3.10
N SER A 45 -3.85 -13.85 3.09
CA SER A 45 -4.58 -14.46 4.22
C SER A 45 -4.64 -15.98 4.09
N CYS A 46 -4.53 -16.76 5.17
CA CYS A 46 -4.45 -18.23 5.13
C CYS A 46 -5.49 -18.96 6.02
N CYS A 47 -5.92 -20.16 5.60
CA CYS A 47 -6.83 -21.05 6.36
C CYS A 47 -6.09 -22.15 7.16
N ASP A 48 -4.78 -22.28 6.94
CA ASP A 48 -3.82 -23.09 7.69
C ASP A 48 -2.43 -22.44 7.47
N PRO A 49 -1.41 -22.61 8.32
CA PRO A 49 -0.10 -21.97 8.10
C PRO A 49 0.52 -22.32 6.73
N GLN A 50 0.13 -23.46 6.15
CA GLN A 50 0.54 -23.92 4.83
C GLN A 50 -0.50 -23.71 3.72
N LEU A 51 -1.75 -23.31 4.04
CA LEU A 51 -2.83 -23.15 3.07
C LEU A 51 -3.34 -21.70 3.01
N CYS A 52 -3.24 -21.06 1.85
CA CYS A 52 -3.70 -19.70 1.60
C CYS A 52 -5.18 -19.57 1.18
N ASN A 53 -5.73 -18.36 1.27
CA ASN A 53 -7.05 -17.95 0.81
C ASN A 53 -6.97 -16.85 -0.27
N GLU A 54 -6.08 -15.88 -0.05
CA GLU A 54 -5.88 -14.75 -0.96
C GLU A 54 -4.39 -14.51 -1.08
N CYS A 55 -3.91 -14.31 -2.32
CA CYS A 55 -2.51 -14.06 -2.58
C CYS A 55 -2.22 -12.56 -2.63
N GLU A 56 -1.00 -12.19 -2.30
CA GLU A 56 -0.49 -10.84 -2.56
C GLU A 56 -0.30 -10.62 -4.08
N ASP A 57 -0.17 -9.36 -4.49
CA ASP A 57 0.21 -9.04 -5.86
C ASP A 57 1.48 -9.82 -6.25
N ARG A 58 1.54 -10.30 -7.51
CA ARG A 58 2.61 -11.17 -8.03
C ARG A 58 2.65 -12.58 -7.43
N TYR A 59 1.59 -13.01 -6.74
CA TYR A 59 1.33 -14.40 -6.37
C TYR A 59 -0.05 -14.82 -6.88
N ARG A 60 -0.19 -16.08 -7.28
CA ARG A 60 -1.50 -16.65 -7.66
C ARG A 60 -1.94 -17.75 -6.73
N PHE A 61 -3.25 -17.97 -6.70
CA PHE A 61 -3.87 -18.99 -5.88
C PHE A 61 -3.95 -20.35 -6.61
N ASN A 62 -3.46 -21.41 -5.98
CA ASN A 62 -3.65 -22.79 -6.42
C ASN A 62 -4.83 -23.40 -5.64
N SER A 63 -5.96 -23.66 -6.30
CA SER A 63 -7.17 -24.18 -5.64
C SER A 63 -7.07 -25.63 -5.20
N THR A 64 -6.21 -26.44 -5.85
CA THR A 64 -6.02 -27.87 -5.51
C THR A 64 -5.24 -28.07 -4.22
N THR A 65 -4.17 -27.28 -4.02
CA THR A 65 -3.35 -27.32 -2.81
C THR A 65 -3.67 -26.19 -1.85
N SER A 66 -4.58 -25.30 -2.22
CA SER A 66 -4.90 -24.06 -1.51
C SER A 66 -3.64 -23.29 -1.10
N THR A 67 -2.71 -23.02 -2.01
CA THR A 67 -1.45 -22.31 -1.70
C THR A 67 -1.23 -21.11 -2.61
N CYS A 68 -0.42 -20.13 -2.17
CA CYS A 68 0.01 -19.05 -3.03
C CYS A 68 1.35 -19.36 -3.67
N ILE A 69 1.34 -19.39 -4.99
CA ILE A 69 2.53 -19.67 -5.78
C ILE A 69 2.99 -18.35 -6.37
N ARG A 70 4.25 -17.99 -6.10
CA ARG A 70 4.85 -16.77 -6.68
C ARG A 70 4.74 -16.86 -8.20
N CYS A 71 4.26 -15.79 -8.82
CA CYS A 71 4.32 -15.68 -10.26
C CYS A 71 5.78 -15.71 -10.72
N PRO A 72 6.03 -16.13 -11.97
CA PRO A 72 7.37 -16.07 -12.57
C PRO A 72 7.98 -14.68 -12.45
N VAL A 73 9.30 -14.59 -12.53
CA VAL A 73 10.01 -13.30 -12.46
C VAL A 73 9.50 -12.36 -13.57
N ASN A 74 9.31 -11.08 -13.23
CA ASN A 74 8.79 -10.02 -14.12
C ASN A 74 7.34 -10.23 -14.61
N CYS A 75 6.58 -11.08 -13.90
CA CYS A 75 5.18 -11.33 -14.18
C CYS A 75 4.28 -10.57 -13.19
N GLU A 76 3.39 -9.74 -13.73
CA GLU A 76 2.38 -9.02 -12.96
C GLU A 76 1.21 -9.95 -12.59
N VAL A 77 0.76 -10.77 -13.54
CA VAL A 77 -0.37 -11.71 -13.37
C VAL A 77 -0.03 -13.05 -14.03
N CYS A 78 -0.19 -14.17 -13.32
CA CYS A 78 0.07 -15.53 -13.83
C CYS A 78 -1.16 -16.45 -13.81
N GLU A 79 -1.21 -17.39 -14.75
CA GLU A 79 -2.36 -18.28 -15.01
C GLU A 79 -2.58 -19.30 -13.89
N PRO A 80 -3.84 -19.59 -13.50
CA PRO A 80 -4.18 -20.44 -12.35
C PRO A 80 -3.68 -21.89 -12.45
N ASP A 81 -3.73 -22.52 -13.62
CA ASP A 81 -3.57 -23.97 -13.78
C ASP A 81 -2.35 -24.40 -14.63
N GLY A 82 -1.48 -25.25 -14.08
CA GLY A 82 -0.37 -25.88 -14.81
C GLY A 82 0.86 -26.23 -13.94
N LEU A 83 1.60 -27.29 -14.32
CA LEU A 83 2.82 -27.80 -13.64
C LEU A 83 3.96 -26.74 -13.61
N PHE A 84 3.90 -25.77 -14.51
CA PHE A 84 4.76 -24.58 -14.54
C PHE A 84 3.87 -23.34 -14.65
N SER A 85 4.04 -22.42 -13.70
CA SER A 85 3.37 -21.13 -13.64
C SER A 85 3.60 -20.33 -14.92
N LYS A 86 2.66 -20.29 -15.86
CA LYS A 86 2.75 -19.41 -17.02
C LYS A 86 2.27 -18.01 -16.66
N CYS A 87 2.94 -16.99 -17.15
CA CYS A 87 2.52 -15.61 -16.98
C CYS A 87 1.40 -15.26 -17.98
N SER A 88 0.33 -14.62 -17.53
CA SER A 88 -0.72 -14.07 -18.40
C SER A 88 -0.50 -12.60 -18.74
N LYS A 89 0.14 -11.82 -17.86
CA LYS A 89 0.47 -10.41 -18.05
C LYS A 89 1.81 -10.07 -17.40
N CYS A 90 2.75 -9.55 -18.18
CA CYS A 90 4.06 -9.13 -17.69
C CYS A 90 4.05 -7.70 -17.13
N GLU A 91 5.04 -7.37 -16.30
CA GLU A 91 5.26 -6.00 -15.81
C GLU A 91 5.57 -5.03 -16.98
N THR A 92 5.35 -3.72 -16.80
CA THR A 92 5.70 -2.69 -17.80
C THR A 92 7.17 -2.83 -18.22
N GLY A 93 7.45 -2.79 -19.53
CA GLY A 93 8.77 -3.06 -20.09
C GLY A 93 9.12 -4.54 -20.28
N TYR A 94 8.15 -5.47 -20.16
CA TYR A 94 8.32 -6.91 -20.42
C TYR A 94 7.21 -7.48 -21.33
N ILE A 95 7.55 -8.51 -22.10
CA ILE A 95 6.61 -9.21 -23.01
C ILE A 95 6.52 -10.71 -22.74
N LYS A 96 5.30 -11.24 -22.81
CA LYS A 96 4.97 -12.67 -22.65
C LYS A 96 5.49 -13.48 -23.84
N GLN A 97 6.18 -14.57 -23.56
CA GLN A 97 6.66 -15.57 -24.53
C GLN A 97 5.66 -16.73 -24.67
N GLU A 98 5.79 -17.56 -25.71
CA GLU A 98 4.91 -18.73 -25.96
C GLU A 98 4.96 -19.76 -24.81
N ASP A 99 6.11 -19.89 -24.15
CA ASP A 99 6.29 -20.73 -22.98
C ASP A 99 5.63 -20.15 -21.71
N GLY A 100 5.14 -18.91 -21.75
CA GLY A 100 4.55 -18.19 -20.63
C GLY A 100 5.55 -17.40 -19.78
N SER A 101 6.83 -17.32 -20.16
CA SER A 101 7.81 -16.47 -19.47
C SER A 101 7.70 -15.00 -19.88
N CYS A 102 8.26 -14.08 -19.08
CA CYS A 102 8.32 -12.65 -19.39
C CYS A 102 9.76 -12.27 -19.74
N LYS A 103 9.98 -11.90 -21.00
CA LYS A 103 11.27 -11.41 -21.49
C LYS A 103 11.28 -9.89 -21.43
N LYS A 104 12.37 -9.28 -20.94
CA LYS A 104 12.55 -7.83 -20.93
C LYS A 104 12.47 -7.31 -22.37
N CYS A 105 11.74 -6.22 -22.57
CA CYS A 105 11.83 -5.47 -23.80
C CYS A 105 13.25 -4.88 -23.94
N GLY A 106 13.61 -4.41 -25.14
CA GLY A 106 14.81 -3.62 -25.35
C GLY A 106 14.90 -2.40 -24.41
N ASP A 107 16.09 -1.82 -24.29
CA ASP A 107 16.30 -0.68 -23.40
C ASP A 107 15.43 0.53 -23.81
N ASP A 108 15.05 1.34 -22.81
CA ASP A 108 14.16 2.50 -22.92
C ASP A 108 12.77 2.23 -23.51
N CYS A 109 12.37 0.96 -23.55
CA CYS A 109 11.09 0.50 -24.05
C CYS A 109 10.05 0.33 -22.94
N VAL A 110 8.89 0.97 -23.11
CA VAL A 110 7.74 0.86 -22.19
C VAL A 110 6.85 -0.32 -22.57
N SER A 111 6.64 -0.56 -23.87
CA SER A 111 5.92 -1.73 -24.37
C SER A 111 6.52 -2.26 -25.66
N CYS A 112 6.52 -3.57 -25.85
CA CYS A 112 7.09 -4.22 -27.04
C CYS A 112 6.18 -5.31 -27.62
N SER A 113 6.28 -5.53 -28.93
CA SER A 113 5.55 -6.57 -29.68
C SER A 113 6.36 -7.87 -29.83
N LEU A 114 7.69 -7.75 -29.78
CA LEU A 114 8.64 -8.83 -29.53
C LEU A 114 9.68 -8.28 -28.54
N ALA A 115 10.40 -9.13 -27.84
CA ALA A 115 11.38 -8.64 -26.85
C ALA A 115 12.42 -7.69 -27.45
N ASP A 116 12.82 -7.96 -28.69
CA ASP A 116 13.78 -7.15 -29.45
C ASP A 116 13.06 -6.19 -30.43
N TYR A 117 11.75 -5.99 -30.26
CA TYR A 117 10.91 -5.10 -31.08
C TYR A 117 9.93 -4.29 -30.22
N CYS A 118 10.37 -3.11 -29.80
CA CYS A 118 9.61 -2.11 -29.08
C CYS A 118 8.47 -1.50 -29.91
N SER A 119 7.30 -1.33 -29.30
CA SER A 119 6.14 -0.65 -29.86
C SER A 119 5.91 0.74 -29.28
N GLN A 120 6.41 1.01 -28.07
CA GLN A 120 6.35 2.32 -27.43
C GLN A 120 7.57 2.52 -26.52
N CYS A 121 8.30 3.60 -26.75
CA CYS A 121 9.44 3.99 -25.93
C CYS A 121 9.04 4.93 -24.78
N ALA A 122 9.94 5.11 -23.83
CA ALA A 122 9.82 6.13 -22.81
C ALA A 122 9.89 7.56 -23.42
N ASP A 123 9.52 8.57 -22.63
CA ASP A 123 9.68 9.97 -23.02
C ASP A 123 11.14 10.24 -23.45
N ALA A 124 11.31 11.06 -24.49
CA ALA A 124 12.58 11.39 -25.16
C ALA A 124 13.19 10.29 -26.06
N PHE A 125 12.42 9.24 -26.38
CA PHE A 125 12.83 8.19 -27.32
C PHE A 125 11.76 7.94 -28.39
N TYR A 126 12.19 7.50 -29.57
CA TYR A 126 11.31 7.05 -30.65
C TYR A 126 11.63 5.64 -31.09
N VAL A 127 10.66 5.00 -31.75
CA VAL A 127 10.79 3.63 -32.26
C VAL A 127 11.37 3.65 -33.67
N GLU A 128 12.57 3.10 -33.85
CA GLU A 128 13.17 2.84 -35.17
C GLU A 128 13.32 1.33 -35.37
N LYS A 129 12.56 0.75 -36.31
CA LYS A 129 12.58 -0.71 -36.59
C LYS A 129 12.44 -1.58 -35.32
N GLY A 130 11.66 -1.12 -34.35
CA GLY A 130 11.47 -1.80 -33.07
C GLY A 130 12.56 -1.54 -32.01
N ILE A 131 13.47 -0.60 -32.22
CA ILE A 131 14.50 -0.24 -31.24
C ILE A 131 14.24 1.19 -30.78
N CYS A 132 14.30 1.43 -29.47
CA CYS A 132 14.24 2.78 -28.94
C CYS A 132 15.54 3.51 -29.21
N LYS A 133 15.43 4.66 -29.84
CA LYS A 133 16.53 5.56 -30.18
C LYS A 133 16.24 6.91 -29.58
N ASP A 134 17.30 7.60 -29.15
CA ASP A 134 17.18 8.93 -28.57
C ASP A 134 16.50 9.87 -29.57
N CYS A 135 15.48 10.58 -29.11
CA CYS A 135 14.98 11.73 -29.84
C CYS A 135 16.03 12.85 -29.84
N PRO A 136 15.91 13.82 -30.78
CA PRO A 136 16.67 15.05 -30.70
C PRO A 136 16.51 15.72 -29.32
N TYR A 137 17.57 16.39 -28.84
CA TYR A 137 17.59 17.03 -27.52
C TYR A 137 16.36 17.92 -27.26
N GLY A 138 15.77 17.80 -26.07
CA GLY A 138 14.60 18.59 -25.67
C GLY A 138 13.27 18.11 -26.24
N CYS A 139 13.29 17.10 -27.10
CA CYS A 139 12.09 16.50 -27.62
C CYS A 139 11.53 15.44 -26.68
N LYS A 140 10.23 15.49 -26.42
CA LYS A 140 9.51 14.50 -25.62
C LYS A 140 9.09 13.30 -26.46
N SER A 141 8.65 13.54 -27.69
CA SER A 141 8.25 12.50 -28.63
C SER A 141 8.55 12.96 -30.05
N CYS A 142 9.18 12.09 -30.85
CA CYS A 142 9.60 12.42 -32.20
C CYS A 142 9.28 11.29 -33.19
N THR A 143 9.22 11.68 -34.47
CA THR A 143 8.98 10.81 -35.62
C THR A 143 10.11 10.99 -36.64
N GLN A 144 10.66 9.88 -37.14
CA GLN A 144 11.63 9.90 -38.24
C GLN A 144 10.92 10.03 -39.59
N VAL A 145 11.30 11.02 -40.40
CA VAL A 145 10.67 11.28 -41.70
C VAL A 145 11.56 10.86 -42.87
N GLU A 146 12.86 11.15 -42.77
CA GLU A 146 13.89 10.71 -43.73
C GLU A 146 15.15 10.23 -42.98
N GLU A 147 16.15 9.72 -43.70
CA GLU A 147 17.43 9.35 -43.10
C GLU A 147 18.07 10.56 -42.41
N SER A 148 18.18 10.50 -41.08
CA SER A 148 18.69 11.58 -40.21
C SER A 148 17.81 12.83 -40.07
N LEU A 149 16.56 12.80 -40.56
CA LEU A 149 15.59 13.88 -40.37
C LEU A 149 14.52 13.44 -39.36
N PHE A 150 14.49 14.12 -38.21
CA PHE A 150 13.54 13.86 -37.13
C PHE A 150 12.65 15.07 -36.91
N VAL A 151 11.36 14.79 -36.78
CA VAL A 151 10.33 15.75 -36.44
C VAL A 151 9.94 15.53 -34.99
N CYS A 152 10.01 16.57 -34.17
CA CYS A 152 9.53 16.52 -32.81
C CYS A 152 8.05 16.90 -32.76
N ASP A 153 7.22 16.06 -32.12
CA ASP A 153 5.79 16.31 -31.97
C ASP A 153 5.49 17.19 -30.75
N THR A 154 6.22 16.96 -29.66
CA THR A 154 6.07 17.72 -28.41
C THR A 154 7.41 17.85 -27.69
N CYS A 155 7.62 18.96 -27.00
CA CYS A 155 8.84 19.21 -26.23
C CYS A 155 8.67 18.85 -24.75
N ILE A 156 9.78 18.55 -24.08
CA ILE A 156 9.82 18.46 -22.61
C ILE A 156 9.74 19.87 -22.00
N ASP A 157 9.44 19.97 -20.70
CA ASP A 157 9.51 21.26 -20.00
C ASP A 157 10.89 21.92 -20.22
N ARG A 158 10.91 23.26 -20.31
CA ARG A 158 12.06 24.11 -20.70
C ARG A 158 12.42 24.09 -22.18
N TYR A 159 11.57 23.52 -23.04
CA TYR A 159 11.71 23.56 -24.49
C TYR A 159 10.36 23.89 -25.16
N TYR A 160 10.43 24.48 -26.35
CA TYR A 160 9.26 24.79 -27.18
C TYR A 160 9.52 24.41 -28.64
N LEU A 161 8.44 24.20 -29.38
CA LEU A 161 8.49 23.68 -30.73
C LEU A 161 8.62 24.81 -31.76
N VAL A 162 9.70 24.81 -32.54
CA VAL A 162 9.91 25.70 -33.70
C VAL A 162 9.92 24.86 -34.96
N GLY A 163 8.85 24.96 -35.74
CA GLY A 163 8.62 24.05 -36.86
C GLY A 163 8.51 22.63 -36.33
N GLU A 164 9.55 21.84 -36.56
CA GLU A 164 9.63 20.42 -36.22
C GLU A 164 10.77 20.12 -35.23
N GLN A 165 11.35 21.14 -34.59
CA GLN A 165 12.48 21.00 -33.66
C GLN A 165 12.22 21.69 -32.33
N CYS A 166 12.68 21.07 -31.24
CA CYS A 166 12.60 21.68 -29.91
C CYS A 166 13.78 22.62 -29.69
N THR A 167 13.45 23.87 -29.42
CA THR A 167 14.42 24.89 -29.02
C THR A 167 14.28 25.13 -27.52
N LYS A 168 15.41 25.38 -26.86
CA LYS A 168 15.41 25.63 -25.41
C LYS A 168 14.65 26.92 -25.13
N CYS A 169 13.81 26.91 -24.11
CA CYS A 169 13.19 28.11 -23.60
C CYS A 169 14.24 29.12 -23.09
N PRO A 170 13.87 30.41 -23.01
CA PRO A 170 14.69 31.42 -22.36
C PRO A 170 15.08 31.02 -20.93
N THR A 171 16.22 31.51 -20.45
CA THR A 171 16.74 31.19 -19.11
C THR A 171 15.67 31.42 -18.02
N GLY A 172 15.51 30.44 -17.13
CA GLY A 172 14.56 30.53 -16.01
C GLY A 172 13.10 30.30 -16.38
N CYS A 173 12.82 29.98 -17.64
CA CYS A 173 11.48 29.68 -18.10
C CYS A 173 11.19 28.18 -18.06
N LEU A 174 10.11 27.80 -17.37
CA LEU A 174 9.64 26.42 -17.28
C LEU A 174 8.84 26.02 -18.52
N LYS A 175 8.01 26.93 -19.03
CA LYS A 175 7.20 26.74 -20.26
C LYS A 175 7.18 28.03 -21.06
N CYS A 176 7.41 27.93 -22.36
CA CYS A 176 7.41 29.05 -23.29
C CYS A 176 6.69 28.70 -24.60
N ASP A 177 6.23 29.74 -25.29
CA ASP A 177 5.65 29.65 -26.63
C ASP A 177 6.73 29.91 -27.69
N ASP A 178 7.68 30.81 -27.41
CA ASP A 178 8.83 31.12 -28.26
C ASP A 178 10.08 31.60 -27.47
N ASP A 179 11.18 31.96 -28.15
CA ASP A 179 12.44 32.45 -27.54
C ASP A 179 12.30 33.81 -26.83
N PHE A 180 11.16 34.48 -27.00
CA PHE A 180 10.86 35.77 -26.40
C PHE A 180 9.64 35.72 -25.48
N THR A 181 8.84 34.64 -25.56
CA THR A 181 7.55 34.52 -24.89
C THR A 181 7.54 33.32 -23.93
N CYS A 182 7.89 33.56 -22.67
CA CYS A 182 7.66 32.63 -21.58
C CYS A 182 6.22 32.74 -21.04
N THR A 183 5.62 31.59 -20.71
CA THR A 183 4.27 31.49 -20.14
C THR A 183 4.28 31.12 -18.67
N SER A 184 5.34 30.44 -18.20
CA SER A 184 5.56 30.17 -16.78
C SER A 184 7.05 30.07 -16.45
N CYS A 185 7.47 30.68 -15.34
CA CYS A 185 8.84 30.65 -14.87
C CYS A 185 9.11 29.48 -13.91
N GLU A 186 10.38 29.09 -13.82
CA GLU A 186 10.85 28.20 -12.77
C GLU A 186 10.79 28.89 -11.40
N ASP A 187 10.84 28.12 -10.31
CA ASP A 187 11.03 28.68 -8.97
C ASP A 187 12.28 29.57 -8.94
N ALA A 188 12.24 30.66 -8.16
CA ALA A 188 13.25 31.73 -8.12
C ALA A 188 13.33 32.62 -9.37
N TYR A 189 12.35 32.57 -10.28
CA TYR A 189 12.20 33.50 -11.40
C TYR A 189 10.80 34.13 -11.42
N VAL A 190 10.69 35.32 -12.01
CA VAL A 190 9.40 36.03 -12.20
C VAL A 190 9.20 36.43 -13.65
N LEU A 191 7.96 36.28 -14.12
CA LEU A 191 7.57 36.66 -15.46
C LEU A 191 7.39 38.18 -15.55
N LYS A 192 8.14 38.83 -16.44
CA LYS A 192 8.05 40.27 -16.71
C LYS A 192 7.03 40.58 -17.80
N GLU A 193 6.66 41.86 -17.94
CA GLU A 193 5.80 42.34 -19.02
C GLU A 193 6.37 42.06 -20.41
N THR A 194 7.71 42.02 -20.51
CA THR A 194 8.46 41.61 -21.70
C THR A 194 8.25 40.15 -22.10
N LYS A 195 7.47 39.38 -21.31
CA LYS A 195 7.26 37.93 -21.42
C LYS A 195 8.50 37.09 -21.15
N LEU A 196 9.54 37.67 -20.56
CA LEU A 196 10.74 36.93 -20.15
C LEU A 196 10.78 36.70 -18.64
N CYS A 197 11.46 35.62 -18.23
CA CYS A 197 11.71 35.33 -16.83
C CYS A 197 13.01 36.00 -16.40
N GLU A 198 12.96 36.75 -15.30
CA GLU A 198 14.16 37.27 -14.65
C GLU A 198 14.36 36.60 -13.31
N PHE A 199 15.63 36.33 -12.99
CA PHE A 199 16.00 35.73 -11.72
C PHE A 199 15.64 36.68 -10.59
N CYS A 200 14.95 36.15 -9.58
CA CYS A 200 14.67 36.87 -8.36
C CYS A 200 15.97 37.19 -7.60
N THR A 201 15.91 38.06 -6.61
CA THR A 201 17.07 38.25 -5.70
C THR A 201 17.47 36.92 -5.02
N PRO A 202 18.74 36.70 -4.65
CA PRO A 202 19.19 35.46 -4.02
C PRO A 202 18.34 35.00 -2.83
N ASN A 203 18.20 33.68 -2.68
CA ASN A 203 17.38 32.99 -1.65
C ASN A 203 15.86 33.27 -1.71
N CYS A 204 15.42 33.96 -2.76
CA CYS A 204 14.02 34.18 -3.04
C CYS A 204 13.43 32.97 -3.77
N LYS A 205 12.24 32.55 -3.34
CA LYS A 205 11.45 31.50 -3.99
C LYS A 205 10.50 32.10 -5.03
N LYS A 206 9.83 33.20 -4.67
CA LYS A 206 8.94 33.95 -5.57
C LYS A 206 9.15 35.45 -5.38
N CYS A 207 9.19 36.19 -6.48
CA CYS A 207 9.28 37.63 -6.44
C CYS A 207 8.20 38.27 -7.31
N SER A 208 7.90 39.53 -7.02
CA SER A 208 7.11 40.42 -7.87
C SER A 208 8.04 41.53 -8.33
N GLU A 209 8.19 41.68 -9.64
CA GLU A 209 9.22 42.54 -10.23
C GLU A 209 10.62 42.21 -9.70
N ASN A 210 11.26 43.07 -8.91
CA ASN A 210 12.58 42.80 -8.31
C ASN A 210 12.50 42.64 -6.79
N THR A 211 11.30 42.65 -6.25
CA THR A 211 11.03 42.54 -4.82
C THR A 211 10.65 41.11 -4.50
N CYS A 212 11.41 40.47 -3.62
CA CYS A 212 11.03 39.14 -3.17
C CYS A 212 9.73 39.18 -2.38
N THR A 213 8.84 38.23 -2.63
CA THR A 213 7.53 38.10 -1.96
C THR A 213 7.41 36.80 -1.18
N ASP A 214 8.21 35.80 -1.49
CA ASP A 214 8.29 34.54 -0.76
C ASP A 214 9.74 34.03 -0.77
N CYS A 215 10.29 33.74 0.39
CA CYS A 215 11.65 33.24 0.53
C CYS A 215 11.70 31.72 0.46
N GLN A 216 12.88 31.18 0.16
CA GLN A 216 13.11 29.73 0.26
C GLN A 216 13.01 29.27 1.72
N THR A 217 12.71 27.99 1.95
CA THR A 217 12.62 27.42 3.31
C THR A 217 13.90 27.67 4.09
N GLY A 218 13.77 28.12 5.35
CA GLY A 218 14.91 28.52 6.18
C GLY A 218 15.38 29.97 5.97
N TYR A 219 14.66 30.77 5.18
CA TYR A 219 14.93 32.20 4.99
C TYR A 219 13.68 33.03 5.32
N VAL A 220 13.90 34.27 5.75
CA VAL A 220 12.83 35.24 6.04
C VAL A 220 12.99 36.49 5.18
N LEU A 221 11.86 37.02 4.72
CA LEU A 221 11.79 38.28 3.98
C LEU A 221 11.97 39.45 4.94
N THR A 222 13.01 40.26 4.76
CA THR A 222 13.29 41.45 5.57
C THR A 222 12.47 42.66 5.11
N THR A 223 12.42 43.73 5.92
CA THR A 223 11.76 45.01 5.55
C THR A 223 12.33 45.67 4.31
N ASP A 224 13.59 45.36 4.00
CA ASP A 224 14.30 45.81 2.80
C ASP A 224 14.08 44.85 1.61
N ASN A 225 13.09 43.96 1.69
CA ASN A 225 12.72 42.96 0.68
C ASN A 225 13.84 41.94 0.35
N GLN A 226 14.73 41.65 1.30
CA GLN A 226 15.80 40.66 1.12
C GLN A 226 15.48 39.36 1.85
N CYS A 227 15.88 38.22 1.26
CA CYS A 227 15.77 36.92 1.92
C CYS A 227 17.06 36.59 2.66
N LEU A 228 17.00 36.63 3.98
CA LEU A 228 18.13 36.29 4.85
C LEU A 228 17.84 35.01 5.63
N GLY A 229 18.85 34.15 5.71
CA GLY A 229 18.71 32.83 6.35
C GLY A 229 18.43 32.95 7.85
N CYS A 230 17.64 32.02 8.37
CA CYS A 230 17.51 31.81 9.80
C CYS A 230 18.84 31.24 10.35
N PRO A 231 19.46 31.83 11.38
CA PRO A 231 20.74 31.37 11.90
C PRO A 231 20.69 29.96 12.50
N ASP A 232 19.54 29.55 13.04
CA ASP A 232 19.32 28.18 13.54
C ASP A 232 18.86 27.27 12.40
N ILE A 233 19.64 26.23 12.10
CA ILE A 233 19.33 25.25 11.04
C ILE A 233 18.07 24.43 11.33
N ASN A 234 17.65 24.33 12.60
CA ASN A 234 16.42 23.64 12.98
C ASN A 234 15.18 24.54 12.88
N CYS A 235 15.35 25.78 12.40
CA CYS A 235 14.29 26.75 12.19
C CYS A 235 13.87 26.79 10.71
N GLU A 236 12.61 26.46 10.43
CA GLU A 236 12.04 26.53 9.07
C GLU A 236 11.65 27.96 8.67
N SER A 237 11.23 28.78 9.63
CA SER A 237 10.94 30.21 9.43
C SER A 237 11.24 31.01 10.68
N CYS A 238 11.78 32.21 10.53
CA CYS A 238 12.14 33.12 11.62
C CYS A 238 11.44 34.48 11.47
N HIS A 239 11.56 35.35 12.48
CA HIS A 239 10.98 36.69 12.47
C HIS A 239 11.73 37.60 11.50
N GLN A 240 10.97 38.46 10.84
CA GLN A 240 11.46 39.43 9.87
C GLN A 240 12.43 40.46 10.50
N ASP A 241 12.11 40.98 11.69
CA ASP A 241 12.90 42.03 12.35
C ASP A 241 14.13 41.50 13.10
N ASP A 242 14.14 40.21 13.45
CA ASP A 242 15.21 39.59 14.23
C ASP A 242 15.24 38.09 13.93
N ARG A 243 16.14 37.72 13.02
CA ARG A 243 16.24 36.37 12.45
C ARG A 243 16.66 35.32 13.47
N THR A 244 17.25 35.73 14.59
CA THR A 244 17.61 34.79 15.67
C THR A 244 16.37 34.24 16.36
N LYS A 245 15.23 34.92 16.20
CA LYS A 245 13.95 34.51 16.73
C LYS A 245 13.22 33.67 15.69
N CYS A 246 13.20 32.36 15.89
CA CYS A 246 12.40 31.45 15.12
C CYS A 246 10.90 31.67 15.32
N THR A 247 10.10 31.38 14.28
CA THR A 247 8.63 31.40 14.28
C THR A 247 8.04 30.02 13.99
N LYS A 248 8.79 29.16 13.30
CA LYS A 248 8.40 27.78 13.03
C LYS A 248 9.63 26.88 13.00
N CYS A 249 9.60 25.84 13.80
CA CYS A 249 10.66 24.86 13.87
C CYS A 249 10.47 23.73 12.87
N ALA A 250 11.57 23.10 12.50
CA ALA A 250 11.57 21.86 11.77
C ALA A 250 10.83 20.75 12.53
N SER A 251 10.34 19.76 11.79
CA SER A 251 9.69 18.58 12.40
C SER A 251 10.56 17.96 13.51
N LYS A 252 9.93 17.59 14.64
CA LYS A 252 10.54 17.08 15.90
C LYS A 252 11.09 18.14 16.85
N PHE A 253 10.91 19.42 16.54
CA PHE A 253 11.26 20.54 17.40
C PHE A 253 10.03 21.40 17.67
N TYR A 254 10.01 22.08 18.81
CA TYR A 254 9.00 23.06 19.16
C TYR A 254 9.63 24.42 19.42
N LEU A 255 8.79 25.44 19.35
CA LEU A 255 9.22 26.81 19.50
C LEU A 255 9.12 27.26 20.96
N LEU A 256 10.26 27.52 21.60
CA LEU A 256 10.34 28.09 22.94
C LEU A 256 11.09 29.40 22.93
N ASN A 257 10.45 30.49 23.37
CA ASN A 257 11.09 31.82 23.43
C ASN A 257 11.75 32.24 22.11
N GLN A 258 11.17 31.78 20.99
CA GLN A 258 11.68 31.97 19.63
C GLN A 258 12.96 31.17 19.32
N THR A 259 13.20 30.07 20.01
CA THR A 259 14.29 29.11 19.72
C THR A 259 13.70 27.72 19.49
N CYS A 260 14.29 26.95 18.60
CA CYS A 260 13.86 25.57 18.35
C CYS A 260 14.52 24.60 19.32
N ILE A 261 13.68 23.95 20.13
CA ILE A 261 14.12 22.97 21.11
C ILE A 261 13.54 21.61 20.70
N ALA A 262 14.34 20.55 20.82
CA ALA A 262 13.90 19.21 20.48
C ALA A 262 12.76 18.76 21.42
N CYS A 263 11.77 18.05 20.88
CA CYS A 263 10.72 17.43 21.70
C CYS A 263 11.29 16.33 22.61
N ASP A 264 10.60 16.11 23.74
CA ASP A 264 10.92 15.03 24.67
C ASP A 264 10.77 13.63 24.04
N ILE A 265 11.41 12.65 24.66
CA ILE A 265 11.36 11.27 24.18
C ILE A 265 9.91 10.77 24.13
N ASN A 266 9.59 9.99 23.09
CA ASN A 266 8.24 9.47 22.81
C ASN A 266 7.18 10.53 22.47
N CYS A 267 7.55 11.80 22.44
CA CYS A 267 6.73 12.84 21.85
C CYS A 267 6.99 12.90 20.33
N LYS A 268 5.92 12.96 19.55
CA LYS A 268 5.98 13.15 18.09
C LYS A 268 5.90 14.65 17.76
N GLN A 269 5.02 15.37 18.44
CA GLN A 269 4.85 16.81 18.31
C GLN A 269 4.61 17.43 19.68
N CYS A 270 5.35 18.49 20.00
CA CYS A 270 5.24 19.23 21.25
C CYS A 270 5.03 20.72 20.97
N ASP A 271 4.50 21.46 21.94
CA ASP A 271 4.26 22.91 21.82
C ASP A 271 5.08 23.75 22.82
N THR A 272 5.41 23.17 23.99
CA THR A 272 6.14 23.82 25.08
C THR A 272 7.02 22.81 25.82
N PRO A 273 7.98 23.25 26.67
CA PRO A 273 8.92 22.35 27.33
C PRO A 273 8.18 21.39 28.24
N GLY A 274 8.39 20.09 28.08
CA GLY A 274 7.67 19.09 28.86
C GLY A 274 6.21 18.89 28.43
N HIS A 275 5.71 19.58 27.39
CA HIS A 275 4.33 19.45 26.93
C HIS A 275 4.26 18.97 25.48
N CYS A 276 3.88 17.71 25.35
CA CYS A 276 3.58 17.03 24.13
C CYS A 276 2.11 17.16 23.76
N VAL A 277 1.85 17.53 22.51
CA VAL A 277 0.49 17.60 21.94
C VAL A 277 0.14 16.36 21.12
N GLU A 278 1.14 15.60 20.69
CA GLU A 278 0.95 14.32 20.01
C GLU A 278 2.02 13.32 20.44
N CYS A 279 1.60 12.29 21.15
CA CYS A 279 2.48 11.19 21.54
C CYS A 279 2.67 10.19 20.40
N LYS A 280 3.80 9.49 20.42
CA LYS A 280 3.98 8.28 19.59
C LYS A 280 2.97 7.19 20.05
N PRO A 281 2.60 6.23 19.17
CA PRO A 281 1.67 5.16 19.53
C PRO A 281 2.06 4.40 20.82
N GLY A 282 1.08 4.06 21.66
CA GLY A 282 1.27 3.39 22.96
C GLY A 282 1.44 4.31 24.16
N TYR A 283 1.39 5.63 23.94
CA TYR A 283 1.49 6.66 24.97
C TYR A 283 0.31 7.61 24.91
N PHE A 284 -0.05 8.18 26.05
CA PHE A 284 -1.07 9.21 26.18
C PHE A 284 -0.50 10.44 26.89
N ILE A 285 -1.15 11.58 26.69
CA ILE A 285 -0.76 12.84 27.30
C ILE A 285 -1.30 12.85 28.74
N LYS A 286 -0.40 12.94 29.72
CA LYS A 286 -0.71 13.14 31.13
C LYS A 286 0.08 14.34 31.64
N ASN A 287 -0.60 15.38 32.10
CA ASN A 287 0.01 16.64 32.49
C ASN A 287 1.00 17.17 31.43
N GLY A 288 0.65 17.04 30.14
CA GLY A 288 1.53 17.40 29.03
C GLY A 288 2.58 16.36 28.65
N VAL A 289 2.90 15.38 29.48
CA VAL A 289 3.97 14.41 29.18
C VAL A 289 3.38 13.12 28.59
N CYS A 290 4.06 12.56 27.59
CA CYS A 290 3.72 11.23 27.08
C CYS A 290 4.03 10.15 28.10
N THR A 291 2.99 9.63 28.74
CA THR A 291 3.07 8.51 29.68
C THR A 291 2.59 7.25 28.98
N ALA A 292 3.19 6.11 29.30
CA ALA A 292 2.73 4.83 28.74
C ALA A 292 1.29 4.53 29.22
N ASN A 293 0.47 3.98 28.33
CA ASN A 293 -0.89 3.59 28.69
C ASN A 293 -0.87 2.59 29.87
N SER A 294 -1.75 2.81 30.85
CA SER A 294 -1.80 2.04 32.11
C SER A 294 -3.14 1.33 32.31
N ILE A 295 -4.21 1.81 31.68
CA ILE A 295 -5.51 1.15 31.69
C ILE A 295 -5.43 -0.01 30.72
N LYS A 296 -5.63 -1.21 31.27
CA LYS A 296 -5.62 -2.43 30.48
C LYS A 296 -6.69 -2.38 29.39
N ASN A 297 -6.33 -2.83 28.19
CA ASN A 297 -7.19 -2.89 27.00
C ASN A 297 -7.66 -1.51 26.50
N CYS A 298 -6.83 -0.48 26.65
CA CYS A 298 -7.15 0.89 26.26
C CYS A 298 -6.21 1.38 25.14
N GLN A 299 -6.79 1.77 24.01
CA GLN A 299 -6.04 2.33 22.89
C GLN A 299 -5.66 3.79 23.13
N VAL A 300 -6.63 4.58 23.61
CA VAL A 300 -6.45 6.00 23.93
C VAL A 300 -7.02 6.25 25.31
N GLN A 301 -6.18 6.75 26.21
CA GLN A 301 -6.60 7.15 27.54
C GLN A 301 -6.34 8.63 27.79
N ASN A 302 -7.10 9.19 28.73
CA ASN A 302 -6.78 10.44 29.40
C ASN A 302 -6.27 10.13 30.82
N GLU A 303 -6.16 11.13 31.68
CA GLU A 303 -5.55 10.99 33.02
C GLU A 303 -6.31 10.08 33.99
N THR A 304 -7.62 9.96 33.82
CA THR A 304 -8.50 9.25 34.77
C THR A 304 -9.27 8.10 34.12
N ALA A 305 -9.37 8.10 32.79
CA ALA A 305 -10.27 7.26 32.06
C ALA A 305 -9.75 6.92 30.65
N CYS A 306 -10.10 5.74 30.18
CA CYS A 306 -9.98 5.39 28.78
C CYS A 306 -11.03 6.15 27.96
N THR A 307 -10.61 6.78 26.87
CA THR A 307 -11.49 7.46 25.90
C THR A 307 -11.74 6.60 24.66
N THR A 308 -10.88 5.62 24.40
CA THR A 308 -11.08 4.64 23.33
C THR A 308 -10.51 3.30 23.77
N CYS A 309 -11.40 2.35 24.04
CA CYS A 309 -11.01 0.99 24.39
C CYS A 309 -10.55 0.20 23.16
N GLU A 310 -9.76 -0.83 23.40
CA GLU A 310 -9.50 -1.85 22.38
C GLU A 310 -10.80 -2.57 21.99
N SER A 311 -10.81 -3.15 20.79
CA SER A 311 -11.95 -3.93 20.30
C SER A 311 -12.34 -5.03 21.30
N GLY A 312 -13.64 -5.19 21.55
CA GLY A 312 -14.19 -6.13 22.53
C GLY A 312 -14.45 -5.53 23.92
N TYR A 313 -14.20 -4.23 24.11
CA TYR A 313 -14.43 -3.53 25.36
C TYR A 313 -15.24 -2.25 25.14
N TYR A 314 -16.00 -1.85 26.16
CA TYR A 314 -16.69 -0.57 26.21
C TYR A 314 -16.27 0.23 27.44
N ILE A 315 -16.45 1.53 27.34
CA ILE A 315 -16.14 2.46 28.43
C ILE A 315 -17.23 2.35 29.49
N LYS A 316 -16.84 1.94 30.69
CA LYS A 316 -17.69 1.95 31.90
C LYS A 316 -16.94 2.61 33.04
N ASN A 317 -17.48 3.73 33.53
CA ASN A 317 -16.86 4.52 34.60
C ASN A 317 -15.38 4.86 34.32
N GLY A 318 -15.04 5.13 33.06
CA GLY A 318 -13.67 5.44 32.64
C GLY A 318 -12.72 4.25 32.51
N ALA A 319 -13.14 3.02 32.80
CA ALA A 319 -12.35 1.82 32.52
C ALA A 319 -12.94 1.06 31.33
N CYS A 320 -12.11 0.23 30.69
CA CYS A 320 -12.56 -0.68 29.66
C CYS A 320 -13.13 -1.95 30.29
N SER A 321 -14.46 -2.07 30.28
CA SER A 321 -15.16 -3.29 30.68
C SER A 321 -15.39 -4.16 29.46
N PRO A 322 -15.27 -5.49 29.58
CA PRO A 322 -15.48 -6.39 28.46
C PRO A 322 -16.93 -6.28 27.97
N CYS A 323 -17.11 -6.29 26.66
CA CYS A 323 -18.42 -6.49 26.06
C CYS A 323 -19.00 -7.85 26.46
N GLY A 324 -20.32 -8.02 26.28
CA GLY A 324 -20.95 -9.33 26.36
C GLY A 324 -20.33 -10.31 25.37
N ASP A 325 -20.56 -11.60 25.60
CA ASP A 325 -19.89 -12.66 24.84
C ASP A 325 -20.00 -12.45 23.33
N ASN A 326 -18.86 -12.60 22.65
CA ASN A 326 -18.74 -12.53 21.20
C ASN A 326 -19.18 -11.19 20.58
N CYS A 327 -18.93 -10.08 21.28
CA CYS A 327 -19.20 -8.73 20.80
C CYS A 327 -17.91 -7.90 20.67
N LEU A 328 -17.72 -7.22 19.53
CA LEU A 328 -16.55 -6.38 19.24
C LEU A 328 -16.76 -4.92 19.60
N GLN A 329 -17.98 -4.40 19.45
CA GLN A 329 -18.34 -3.05 19.85
C GLN A 329 -19.67 -3.08 20.59
N CYS A 330 -19.71 -2.51 21.78
CA CYS A 330 -20.90 -2.47 22.60
C CYS A 330 -21.02 -1.13 23.33
N SER A 331 -22.24 -0.80 23.75
CA SER A 331 -22.54 0.34 24.63
C SER A 331 -22.87 -0.10 26.07
N GLY A 332 -22.83 -1.42 26.33
CA GLY A 332 -23.10 -2.03 27.61
C GLY A 332 -22.94 -3.55 27.54
N PRO A 333 -23.05 -4.25 28.69
CA PRO A 333 -22.83 -5.70 28.74
C PRO A 333 -23.88 -6.49 27.95
N SER A 334 -25.04 -5.89 27.68
CA SER A 334 -26.15 -6.49 26.93
C SER A 334 -26.53 -5.70 25.66
N PHE A 335 -25.76 -4.66 25.32
CA PHE A 335 -26.03 -3.79 24.18
C PHE A 335 -24.88 -3.88 23.19
N CYS A 336 -24.91 -4.91 22.36
CA CYS A 336 -23.91 -5.12 21.32
C CYS A 336 -24.31 -4.38 20.04
N ASN A 337 -23.41 -3.54 19.54
CA ASN A 337 -23.57 -2.82 18.28
C ASN A 337 -22.94 -3.59 17.12
N GLN A 338 -21.93 -4.40 17.41
CA GLN A 338 -21.22 -5.21 16.42
C GLN A 338 -20.76 -6.54 17.02
N CYS A 339 -21.36 -7.65 16.60
CA CYS A 339 -20.91 -8.98 17.00
C CYS A 339 -19.55 -9.32 16.35
N ALA A 340 -18.82 -10.21 17.03
CA ALA A 340 -17.62 -10.83 16.47
C ALA A 340 -17.95 -11.65 15.23
N THR A 341 -16.93 -11.87 14.41
CA THR A 341 -17.02 -12.76 13.25
C THR A 341 -17.55 -14.13 13.68
N ALA A 342 -18.42 -14.73 12.86
CA ALA A 342 -19.19 -15.95 13.14
C ALA A 342 -20.32 -15.81 14.18
N TYR A 343 -20.74 -14.59 14.52
CA TYR A 343 -21.87 -14.32 15.40
C TYR A 343 -22.83 -13.29 14.81
N PHE A 344 -24.13 -13.42 15.11
CA PHE A 344 -25.18 -12.47 14.72
C PHE A 344 -25.94 -11.98 15.95
N PHE A 345 -26.50 -10.77 15.88
CA PHE A 345 -27.28 -10.19 16.97
C PHE A 345 -28.73 -10.64 16.86
N ASN A 346 -29.23 -11.40 17.85
CA ASN A 346 -30.60 -11.93 17.85
C ASN A 346 -31.63 -11.01 18.53
N GLY A 347 -31.26 -9.76 18.84
CA GLY A 347 -32.08 -8.80 19.59
C GLY A 347 -31.79 -8.77 21.09
N PHE A 348 -31.11 -9.78 21.64
CA PHE A 348 -30.73 -9.86 23.06
C PHE A 348 -29.24 -10.10 23.26
N SER A 349 -28.60 -10.93 22.44
CA SER A 349 -27.17 -11.26 22.53
C SER A 349 -26.57 -11.65 21.17
N CYS A 350 -25.24 -11.75 21.11
CA CYS A 350 -24.53 -12.29 19.95
C CYS A 350 -24.56 -13.82 20.00
N GLN A 351 -25.34 -14.43 19.11
CA GLN A 351 -25.46 -15.88 18.99
C GLN A 351 -24.57 -16.38 17.86
N GLY A 352 -23.95 -17.54 18.07
CA GLY A 352 -23.10 -18.17 17.06
C GLY A 352 -23.89 -18.48 15.80
N CYS A 353 -23.26 -18.23 14.65
CA CYS A 353 -23.72 -18.75 13.38
C CYS A 353 -23.65 -20.29 13.37
N GLY A 354 -24.33 -20.92 12.41
CA GLY A 354 -24.20 -22.36 12.17
C GLY A 354 -22.74 -22.78 11.90
N THR A 355 -22.45 -24.07 12.08
CA THR A 355 -21.09 -24.63 11.90
C THR A 355 -20.49 -24.22 10.57
N GLY A 356 -19.25 -23.73 10.60
CA GLY A 356 -18.54 -23.33 9.39
C GLY A 356 -19.04 -22.03 8.76
N CYS A 357 -19.77 -21.19 9.50
CA CYS A 357 -20.29 -19.91 9.01
C CYS A 357 -19.56 -18.70 9.63
N GLU A 358 -19.05 -17.81 8.78
CA GLU A 358 -18.32 -16.58 9.14
C GLU A 358 -19.25 -15.36 9.30
N ARG A 359 -20.30 -15.25 8.48
CA ARG A 359 -21.34 -14.22 8.61
C ARG A 359 -22.69 -14.84 8.35
N CYS A 360 -23.66 -14.56 9.21
CA CYS A 360 -25.02 -15.08 9.08
C CYS A 360 -26.07 -14.02 9.37
N VAL A 361 -27.29 -14.25 8.89
CA VAL A 361 -28.50 -13.53 9.30
C VAL A 361 -28.99 -14.07 10.63
N ASP A 362 -29.02 -15.40 10.73
CA ASP A 362 -29.37 -16.16 11.93
C ASP A 362 -28.63 -17.51 11.95
N SER A 363 -28.92 -18.38 12.92
CA SER A 363 -28.24 -19.68 13.05
C SER A 363 -28.44 -20.62 11.85
N ASN A 364 -29.44 -20.40 11.02
CA ASN A 364 -29.82 -21.26 9.89
C ASN A 364 -29.51 -20.63 8.53
N ILE A 365 -29.29 -19.32 8.48
CA ILE A 365 -29.02 -18.59 7.24
C ILE A 365 -27.63 -17.98 7.30
N CYS A 366 -26.67 -18.69 6.74
CA CYS A 366 -25.32 -18.23 6.50
C CYS A 366 -25.23 -17.40 5.22
N LEU A 367 -24.60 -16.23 5.34
CA LEU A 367 -24.27 -15.32 4.24
C LEU A 367 -22.86 -15.55 3.70
N LYS A 368 -21.94 -16.03 4.55
CA LYS A 368 -20.56 -16.32 4.18
C LYS A 368 -20.02 -17.46 5.04
N CYS A 369 -19.61 -18.56 4.43
CA CYS A 369 -18.96 -19.65 5.15
C CYS A 369 -17.51 -19.33 5.52
N THR A 370 -17.04 -19.91 6.62
CA THR A 370 -15.61 -19.98 6.92
C THR A 370 -14.92 -20.83 5.86
N TYR A 371 -13.62 -20.59 5.66
CA TYR A 371 -12.81 -21.37 4.74
C TYR A 371 -12.87 -22.88 5.03
N GLY A 372 -12.89 -23.68 3.97
CA GLY A 372 -13.15 -25.13 4.03
C GLY A 372 -14.63 -25.50 4.10
N PHE A 373 -15.55 -24.55 3.91
CA PHE A 373 -16.99 -24.79 3.83
C PHE A 373 -17.64 -24.00 2.69
N TYR A 374 -18.76 -24.50 2.15
CA TYR A 374 -19.54 -23.86 1.09
C TYR A 374 -21.02 -23.72 1.46
N ILE A 375 -21.67 -22.69 0.92
CA ILE A 375 -23.10 -22.45 1.19
C ILE A 375 -23.95 -23.44 0.39
N SER A 376 -24.71 -24.27 1.07
CA SER A 376 -25.71 -25.20 0.54
C SER A 376 -27.04 -24.93 1.25
N LYS A 377 -28.06 -24.46 0.51
CA LYS A 377 -29.40 -24.18 1.07
C LYS A 377 -29.40 -23.26 2.32
N GLY A 378 -28.47 -22.32 2.39
CA GLY A 378 -28.35 -21.39 3.52
C GLY A 378 -27.47 -21.89 4.68
N VAL A 379 -26.95 -23.12 4.66
CA VAL A 379 -26.03 -23.65 5.68
C VAL A 379 -24.66 -23.95 5.08
N CYS A 380 -23.64 -24.06 5.93
CA CYS A 380 -22.27 -24.32 5.50
C CYS A 380 -21.94 -25.82 5.58
N GLU A 381 -21.58 -26.42 4.45
CA GLU A 381 -21.15 -27.81 4.35
C GLU A 381 -19.64 -27.88 4.12
N ARG A 382 -18.96 -28.85 4.76
CA ARG A 382 -17.49 -28.94 4.73
C ARG A 382 -17.00 -29.40 3.35
N CYS A 383 -15.91 -28.79 2.88
CA CYS A 383 -15.14 -29.25 1.75
C CYS A 383 -14.47 -30.61 2.03
N ILE A 384 -14.08 -31.31 0.97
CA ILE A 384 -13.20 -32.48 1.07
C ILE A 384 -11.82 -32.02 1.61
N ASP A 385 -11.13 -32.88 2.38
CA ASP A 385 -9.83 -32.58 2.98
C ASP A 385 -8.81 -32.10 1.91
N GLY A 386 -8.13 -30.98 2.18
CA GLY A 386 -7.08 -30.41 1.32
C GLY A 386 -7.45 -29.14 0.54
N VAL A 387 -8.65 -28.57 0.73
CA VAL A 387 -9.14 -27.40 -0.04
C VAL A 387 -9.74 -26.29 0.86
N CYS A 388 -9.34 -25.02 0.68
CA CYS A 388 -9.85 -23.85 1.44
C CYS A 388 -11.16 -23.26 0.85
N GLN A 389 -11.52 -23.49 -0.42
CA GLN A 389 -12.78 -23.04 -1.05
C GLN A 389 -13.34 -24.11 -2.00
N CYS A 390 -14.62 -24.47 -1.85
CA CYS A 390 -15.30 -25.43 -2.72
C CYS A 390 -16.75 -25.00 -3.01
N SER A 391 -17.39 -25.62 -4.00
CA SER A 391 -18.79 -25.37 -4.37
C SER A 391 -19.58 -26.66 -4.58
N ILE A 392 -20.92 -26.60 -4.59
CA ILE A 392 -21.80 -27.79 -4.76
C ILE A 392 -21.40 -28.64 -5.98
N LYS A 393 -20.88 -28.02 -7.05
CA LYS A 393 -20.50 -28.72 -8.30
C LYS A 393 -19.21 -29.53 -8.18
N GLU A 394 -18.28 -29.16 -7.31
CA GLU A 394 -16.97 -29.81 -7.18
C GLU A 394 -16.99 -31.08 -6.32
N ASN A 395 -18.04 -31.25 -5.49
CA ASN A 395 -18.26 -32.45 -4.69
C ASN A 395 -18.96 -33.61 -5.43
N ILE A 396 -19.37 -33.41 -6.69
CA ILE A 396 -19.84 -34.50 -7.57
C ILE A 396 -18.65 -34.98 -8.42
N VAL A 397 -17.59 -35.46 -7.78
CA VAL A 397 -16.59 -36.24 -8.52
C VAL A 397 -17.23 -37.58 -8.82
N GLU A 398 -17.46 -37.86 -10.12
CA GLU A 398 -17.83 -39.17 -10.61
C GLU A 398 -16.94 -40.23 -9.95
N ASN A 399 -17.60 -41.08 -9.18
CA ASN A 399 -17.04 -42.24 -8.53
C ASN A 399 -16.10 -42.98 -9.52
N GLN A 400 -14.79 -42.94 -9.28
CA GLN A 400 -13.72 -43.55 -10.10
C GLN A 400 -13.78 -45.09 -10.18
N SER A 401 -14.94 -45.69 -9.89
CA SER A 401 -15.22 -47.12 -10.05
C SER A 401 -15.57 -47.52 -11.49
N HIS A 402 -15.99 -46.59 -12.36
CA HIS A 402 -16.31 -46.93 -13.76
C HIS A 402 -15.09 -47.06 -14.68
N GLN A 403 -14.02 -46.28 -14.47
CA GLN A 403 -12.79 -46.38 -15.27
C GLN A 403 -12.05 -47.72 -15.03
N ILE A 404 -12.09 -48.25 -13.80
CA ILE A 404 -11.44 -49.51 -13.45
C ILE A 404 -12.19 -50.73 -14.04
N ILE A 405 -13.53 -50.69 -14.08
CA ILE A 405 -14.34 -51.77 -14.68
C ILE A 405 -14.15 -51.81 -16.20
N VAL A 406 -14.04 -50.65 -16.86
CA VAL A 406 -13.79 -50.56 -18.30
C VAL A 406 -12.38 -51.06 -18.65
N LEU A 407 -11.35 -50.74 -17.84
CA LEU A 407 -10.00 -51.30 -18.02
C LEU A 407 -9.95 -52.83 -17.81
N MET A 408 -10.68 -53.35 -16.82
CA MET A 408 -10.74 -54.80 -16.56
C MET A 408 -11.45 -55.56 -17.68
N LEU A 409 -12.52 -55.00 -18.26
CA LEU A 409 -13.22 -55.58 -19.41
C LEU A 409 -12.39 -55.52 -20.71
N LEU A 410 -11.64 -54.43 -20.91
CA LEU A 410 -10.70 -54.32 -22.04
C LEU A 410 -9.54 -55.30 -21.92
N LEU A 411 -9.00 -55.53 -20.72
CA LEU A 411 -7.94 -56.53 -20.49
C LEU A 411 -8.42 -57.97 -20.74
N LEU A 412 -9.68 -58.29 -20.42
CA LEU A 412 -10.27 -59.62 -20.71
C LEU A 412 -10.49 -59.85 -22.21
N LEU A 413 -10.78 -58.80 -22.99
CA LEU A 413 -10.92 -58.86 -24.45
C LEU A 413 -9.58 -58.97 -25.20
N ILE A 414 -8.47 -58.58 -24.57
CA ILE A 414 -7.12 -58.68 -25.16
C ILE A 414 -6.48 -60.05 -24.87
N LEU A 415 -7.01 -60.80 -23.90
CA LEU A 415 -6.53 -62.11 -23.46
C LEU A 415 -7.42 -63.30 -23.92
N SER A 416 -8.42 -63.06 -24.77
CA SER A 416 -9.31 -64.11 -25.32
C SER A 416 -9.10 -64.38 -26.80
#